data_AF-A0A516GEN3-F1
#
_entry.id   AF-A0A516GEN3-F1
#
_cell.length_a   1.000
_cell.length_b   1.000
_cell.length_c   1.000
_cell.angle_alpha   90.00
_cell.angle_beta   90.00
_cell.angle_gamma   90.00
#
_symmetry.space_group_name_H-M   'P 1'
#
loop_
_entity.id
_entity.type
_entity.pdbx_description
1 polymer ?
#
loop_
_entity_poly.entity_id
_entity_poly.type
_entity_poly.pdbx_seq_one_letter_code
_entity_poly.pdbx_strand_id
1 'polypeptide(L)'
;MPIPTPSGLPYLEVMRATYEDLQRWKVRAADTEPPLRGSKMYIDDAVFPRHPISEVARTSLMLSGEHLRLARDAFEAGQLYPSAHFTVLRGALVGAAQGVWVLSPEDREERRERGLTVLTEMHTQMSKHYKRLEKLSLSETERQELRAQQSWLATRVEEVAAVRSGKAALNLTDTVIPEALDHVFPDAARRESGRTLWTLMSGDAHVLGWSTATRGQMGLTNRASGLAEGSVRGSFADIAQPFMAAHRLLRAGWSLFDRRCDHP
;
A
#
# COMPACT_ATOMS: atom_id res chain seq x y z
N MET A 1 -1.16 16.10 18.98
CA MET A 1 -0.34 15.54 20.07
C MET A 1 0.11 14.14 19.68
N PRO A 2 1.37 13.75 19.92
CA PRO A 2 1.82 12.38 19.66
C PRO A 2 0.97 11.40 20.46
N ILE A 3 0.51 10.31 19.83
CA ILE A 3 -0.13 9.23 20.55
C ILE A 3 0.97 8.57 21.41
N PRO A 4 0.80 8.46 22.75
CA PRO A 4 1.78 7.83 23.63
C PRO A 4 2.11 6.41 23.13
N THR A 5 3.38 6.00 23.24
CA THR A 5 3.73 4.62 22.92
C THR A 5 3.03 3.68 23.92
N PRO A 6 2.34 2.61 23.47
CA PRO A 6 1.61 1.71 24.37
C PRO A 6 2.47 1.04 25.44
N SER A 7 3.79 1.05 25.26
CA SER A 7 4.79 0.37 26.11
C SER A 7 5.71 1.32 26.88
N GLY A 8 5.59 2.65 26.72
CA GLY A 8 6.53 3.62 27.30
C GLY A 8 7.93 3.61 26.68
N LEU A 9 8.19 2.73 25.71
CA LEU A 9 9.46 2.69 24.98
C LEU A 9 9.61 3.90 24.04
N PRO A 10 10.84 4.37 23.78
CA PRO A 10 11.12 5.33 22.72
C PRO A 10 10.56 4.87 21.37
N TYR A 11 10.01 5.79 20.57
CA TYR A 11 9.43 5.49 19.25
C TYR A 11 10.37 4.69 18.34
N LEU A 12 11.68 4.94 18.44
CA LEU A 12 12.71 4.22 17.70
C LEU A 12 12.79 2.74 18.07
N GLU A 13 12.68 2.39 19.36
CA GLU A 13 12.73 0.99 19.79
C GLU A 13 11.50 0.21 19.32
N VAL A 14 10.33 0.85 19.33
CA VAL A 14 9.09 0.26 18.81
C VAL A 14 9.20 -0.05 17.32
N MET A 15 9.84 0.83 16.54
CA MET A 15 10.11 0.57 15.12
C MET A 15 11.15 -0.53 14.92
N ARG A 16 12.26 -0.50 15.67
CA ARG A 16 13.32 -1.53 15.60
C ARG A 16 12.81 -2.92 15.92
N ALA A 17 11.82 -3.04 16.80
CA ALA A 17 11.17 -4.31 17.11
C ALA A 17 10.47 -4.97 15.88
N THR A 18 10.26 -4.24 14.77
CA THR A 18 9.67 -4.80 13.55
C THR A 18 10.69 -5.24 12.51
N TYR A 19 12.00 -5.00 12.74
CA TYR A 19 12.99 -5.15 11.68
C TYR A 19 13.23 -6.59 11.27
N GLU A 20 13.09 -7.52 12.22
CA GLU A 20 13.17 -8.96 11.94
C GLU A 20 12.04 -9.39 10.98
N ASP A 21 10.81 -8.94 11.22
CA ASP A 21 9.67 -9.19 10.34
C ASP A 21 9.97 -8.67 8.92
N LEU A 22 10.46 -7.42 8.80
CA LEU A 22 10.79 -6.80 7.51
C LEU A 22 11.92 -7.52 6.77
N GLN A 23 12.91 -8.03 7.49
CA GLN A 23 14.02 -8.78 6.91
C GLN A 23 13.58 -10.16 6.44
N ARG A 24 12.76 -10.87 7.22
CA ARG A 24 12.18 -12.15 6.83
C ARG A 24 11.32 -12.01 5.56
N TRP A 25 10.47 -10.98 5.49
CA TRP A 25 9.68 -10.73 4.28
C TRP A 25 10.51 -10.28 3.08
N LYS A 26 11.64 -9.59 3.29
CA LYS A 26 12.60 -9.29 2.20
C LYS A 26 13.17 -10.57 1.61
N VAL A 27 13.59 -11.51 2.44
CA VAL A 27 14.13 -12.80 1.96
C VAL A 27 13.03 -13.59 1.24
N ARG A 28 11.84 -13.70 1.86
CA ARG A 28 10.67 -14.38 1.26
C ARG A 28 10.24 -13.80 -0.09
N ALA A 29 10.42 -12.50 -0.30
CA ALA A 29 10.08 -11.80 -1.53
C ALA A 29 10.96 -12.22 -2.73
N ALA A 30 12.12 -12.82 -2.50
CA ALA A 30 13.06 -13.20 -3.56
C ALA A 30 12.63 -14.45 -4.35
N ASP A 31 11.86 -15.34 -3.72
CA ASP A 31 11.42 -16.60 -4.31
C ASP A 31 9.97 -16.52 -4.77
N THR A 32 9.54 -17.38 -5.69
CA THR A 32 8.11 -17.56 -5.98
C THR A 32 7.49 -18.51 -4.97
N GLU A 33 6.25 -18.22 -4.57
CA GLU A 33 5.54 -18.99 -3.54
C GLU A 33 4.10 -19.24 -3.98
N PRO A 34 3.87 -20.21 -4.89
CA PRO A 34 2.53 -20.54 -5.33
C PRO A 34 1.73 -21.18 -4.18
N PRO A 35 0.40 -20.96 -4.11
CA PRO A 35 -0.44 -21.61 -3.11
C PRO A 35 -0.36 -23.13 -3.17
N LEU A 36 -0.44 -23.80 -2.01
CA LEU A 36 -0.49 -25.26 -1.96
C LEU A 36 -1.73 -25.78 -2.68
N ARG A 37 -1.60 -26.89 -3.40
CA ARG A 37 -2.72 -27.51 -4.11
C ARG A 37 -3.86 -27.82 -3.14
N GLY A 38 -5.06 -27.34 -3.47
CA GLY A 38 -6.26 -27.54 -2.64
C GLY A 38 -6.43 -26.52 -1.52
N SER A 39 -5.50 -25.58 -1.33
CA SER A 39 -5.72 -24.40 -0.49
C SER A 39 -6.83 -23.51 -1.04
N LYS A 40 -7.34 -22.59 -0.21
CA LYS A 40 -8.36 -21.62 -0.64
C LYS A 40 -7.83 -20.80 -1.82
N MET A 41 -6.60 -20.29 -1.73
CA MET A 41 -6.04 -19.44 -2.76
C MET A 41 -5.73 -20.19 -4.07
N TYR A 42 -5.32 -21.46 -3.99
CA TYR A 42 -5.15 -22.29 -5.20
C TYR A 42 -6.46 -22.41 -6.00
N ILE A 43 -7.58 -22.56 -5.30
CA ILE A 43 -8.91 -22.61 -5.94
C ILE A 43 -9.29 -21.21 -6.46
N ASP A 44 -8.98 -20.16 -5.71
CA ASP A 44 -9.28 -18.78 -6.09
C ASP A 44 -8.57 -18.43 -7.42
N ASP A 45 -7.28 -18.77 -7.54
CA ASP A 45 -6.42 -18.53 -8.70
C ASP A 45 -6.92 -19.14 -10.00
N ALA A 46 -7.69 -20.24 -9.92
CA ALA A 46 -8.22 -20.94 -11.10
C ALA A 46 -9.17 -20.07 -11.94
N VAL A 47 -9.72 -18.99 -11.38
CA VAL A 47 -10.59 -18.06 -12.13
C VAL A 47 -9.83 -17.31 -13.22
N PHE A 48 -8.55 -17.02 -13.00
CA PHE A 48 -7.70 -16.34 -13.98
C PHE A 48 -6.23 -16.82 -13.88
N PRO A 49 -5.90 -18.00 -14.43
CA PRO A 49 -4.59 -18.63 -14.23
C PRO A 49 -3.39 -17.83 -14.78
N ARG A 50 -3.64 -16.86 -15.64
CA ARG A 50 -2.60 -16.06 -16.31
C ARG A 50 -2.09 -14.90 -15.47
N HIS A 51 -2.84 -14.49 -14.46
CA HIS A 51 -2.37 -13.60 -13.40
C HIS A 51 -3.11 -13.98 -12.11
N PRO A 52 -2.60 -14.98 -11.38
CA PRO A 52 -3.22 -15.51 -10.17
C PRO A 52 -3.51 -14.42 -9.13
N ILE A 53 -4.60 -14.57 -8.38
CA ILE A 53 -5.00 -13.63 -7.32
C ILE A 53 -3.99 -13.67 -6.17
N SER A 54 -3.41 -14.83 -5.88
CA SER A 54 -2.27 -14.99 -4.98
C SER A 54 -1.13 -14.03 -5.32
N GLU A 55 -0.72 -13.97 -6.60
CA GLU A 55 0.35 -13.09 -7.04
C GLU A 55 -0.02 -11.60 -6.94
N VAL A 56 -1.28 -11.24 -7.19
CA VAL A 56 -1.77 -9.86 -6.99
C VAL A 56 -1.65 -9.46 -5.50
N ALA A 57 -2.10 -10.32 -4.60
CA ALA A 57 -2.00 -10.07 -3.16
C ALA A 57 -0.53 -10.03 -2.70
N ARG A 58 0.26 -11.02 -3.12
CA ARG A 58 1.68 -11.15 -2.76
C ARG A 58 2.50 -9.95 -3.22
N THR A 59 2.32 -9.51 -4.47
CA THR A 59 2.97 -8.30 -5.01
C THR A 59 2.67 -7.07 -4.14
N SER A 60 1.41 -6.91 -3.71
CA SER A 60 1.00 -5.81 -2.85
C SER A 60 1.74 -5.82 -1.49
N LEU A 61 1.88 -7.01 -0.89
CA LEU A 61 2.58 -7.20 0.38
C LEU A 61 4.10 -6.99 0.23
N MET A 62 4.70 -7.49 -0.85
CA MET A 62 6.13 -7.32 -1.14
C MET A 62 6.52 -5.86 -1.28
N LEU A 63 5.81 -5.12 -2.14
CA LEU A 63 6.06 -3.70 -2.39
C LEU A 63 5.79 -2.85 -1.14
N SER A 64 4.78 -3.21 -0.34
CA SER A 64 4.57 -2.59 0.97
C SER A 64 5.79 -2.76 1.89
N GLY A 65 6.35 -3.97 1.94
CA GLY A 65 7.58 -4.26 2.68
C GLY A 65 8.77 -3.46 2.19
N GLU A 66 8.90 -3.23 0.88
CA GLU A 66 9.95 -2.37 0.31
C GLU A 66 9.82 -0.92 0.79
N HIS A 67 8.62 -0.36 0.78
CA HIS A 67 8.38 0.99 1.31
C HIS A 67 8.71 1.11 2.80
N LEU A 68 8.35 0.11 3.63
CA LEU A 68 8.72 0.11 5.04
C LEU A 68 10.24 0.02 5.24
N ARG A 69 10.94 -0.78 4.43
CA ARG A 69 12.41 -0.87 4.48
C ARG A 69 13.07 0.42 4.01
N LEU A 70 12.54 1.11 3.01
CA LEU A 70 13.05 2.41 2.61
C LEU A 70 12.91 3.44 3.74
N ALA A 71 11.75 3.49 4.39
CA ALA A 71 11.56 4.35 5.57
C ALA A 71 12.58 3.98 6.66
N ARG A 72 12.72 2.68 6.97
CA ARG A 72 13.70 2.15 7.93
C ARG A 72 15.12 2.62 7.63
N ASP A 73 15.57 2.49 6.39
CA ASP A 73 16.96 2.79 6.02
C ASP A 73 17.22 4.30 6.13
N ALA A 74 16.25 5.15 5.77
CA ALA A 74 16.33 6.60 6.02
C ALA A 74 16.40 6.91 7.54
N PHE A 75 15.60 6.21 8.36
CA PHE A 75 15.64 6.35 9.81
C PHE A 75 17.00 6.01 10.41
N GLU A 76 17.56 4.86 10.07
CA GLU A 76 18.85 4.42 10.61
C GLU A 76 20.01 5.31 10.11
N ALA A 77 19.86 5.94 8.94
CA ALA A 77 20.79 6.95 8.45
C ALA A 77 20.63 8.34 9.12
N GLY A 78 19.72 8.48 10.10
CA GLY A 78 19.43 9.76 10.77
C GLY A 78 18.76 10.80 9.85
N GLN A 79 18.24 10.37 8.70
CA GLN A 79 17.58 11.25 7.74
C GLN A 79 16.10 11.33 8.09
N LEU A 80 15.67 12.43 8.70
CA LEU A 80 14.27 12.66 9.10
C LEU A 80 13.62 13.72 8.20
N TYR A 81 13.10 13.28 7.05
CA TYR A 81 12.37 14.15 6.14
C TYR A 81 10.92 14.37 6.62
N PRO A 82 10.47 15.62 6.84
CA PRO A 82 9.15 15.91 7.41
C PRO A 82 7.96 15.52 6.52
N SER A 83 8.19 15.37 5.20
CA SER A 83 7.16 15.04 4.22
C SER A 83 7.44 13.74 3.47
N ALA A 84 8.67 13.55 2.97
CA ALA A 84 9.00 12.39 2.14
C ALA A 84 8.75 11.04 2.83
N HIS A 85 8.93 10.94 4.16
CA HIS A 85 8.58 9.73 4.90
C HIS A 85 7.09 9.39 4.80
N PHE A 86 6.21 10.39 4.87
CA PHE A 86 4.77 10.19 4.79
C PHE A 86 4.37 9.70 3.39
N THR A 87 5.03 10.18 2.33
CA THR A 87 4.83 9.67 0.97
C THR A 87 5.26 8.21 0.84
N VAL A 88 6.44 7.84 1.37
CA VAL A 88 6.93 6.46 1.35
C VAL A 88 5.99 5.54 2.15
N LEU A 89 5.61 5.97 3.36
CA LEU A 89 4.72 5.19 4.23
C LEU A 89 3.28 5.12 3.70
N ARG A 90 2.87 6.06 2.84
CA ARG A 90 1.63 5.93 2.07
C ARG A 90 1.66 4.68 1.20
N GLY A 91 2.76 4.49 0.46
CA GLY A 91 2.97 3.31 -0.38
C GLY A 91 2.93 2.02 0.44
N ALA A 92 3.59 2.02 1.60
CA ALA A 92 3.53 0.92 2.56
C ALA A 92 2.10 0.61 3.01
N LEU A 93 1.34 1.63 3.45
CA LEU A 93 -0.03 1.48 3.93
C LEU A 93 -0.94 0.94 2.82
N VAL A 94 -0.84 1.48 1.60
CA VAL A 94 -1.67 1.06 0.45
C VAL A 94 -1.43 -0.40 0.09
N GLY A 95 -0.18 -0.81 -0.10
CA GLY A 95 0.12 -2.19 -0.48
C GLY A 95 -0.31 -3.19 0.61
N ALA A 96 -0.09 -2.85 1.88
CA ALA A 96 -0.52 -3.69 3.00
C ALA A 96 -2.05 -3.79 3.10
N ALA A 97 -2.74 -2.64 3.02
CA ALA A 97 -4.20 -2.58 3.06
C ALA A 97 -4.84 -3.33 1.89
N GLN A 98 -4.29 -3.18 0.67
CA GLN A 98 -4.75 -3.91 -0.51
C GLN A 98 -4.60 -5.42 -0.33
N GLY A 99 -3.45 -5.89 0.17
CA GLY A 99 -3.25 -7.30 0.49
C GLY A 99 -4.26 -7.82 1.51
N VAL A 100 -4.45 -7.10 2.62
CA VAL A 100 -5.49 -7.43 3.62
C VAL A 100 -6.88 -7.45 3.00
N TRP A 101 -7.24 -6.42 2.22
CA TRP A 101 -8.56 -6.27 1.60
C TRP A 101 -8.88 -7.43 0.65
N VAL A 102 -7.92 -7.87 -0.17
CA VAL A 102 -8.10 -9.02 -1.07
C VAL A 102 -8.24 -10.32 -0.28
N LEU A 103 -7.46 -10.50 0.80
CA LEU A 103 -7.34 -11.79 1.48
C LEU A 103 -8.30 -11.98 2.66
N SER A 104 -8.85 -10.89 3.22
CA SER A 104 -9.67 -10.93 4.44
C SER A 104 -11.04 -11.58 4.29
N PRO A 105 -11.76 -11.48 3.15
CA PRO A 105 -13.07 -12.12 3.03
C PRO A 105 -12.99 -13.65 3.19
N GLU A 106 -13.92 -14.22 3.95
CA GLU A 106 -14.10 -15.68 3.98
C GLU A 106 -14.81 -16.20 2.73
N ASP A 107 -15.71 -15.39 2.16
CA ASP A 107 -16.37 -15.72 0.91
C ASP A 107 -15.37 -15.75 -0.25
N ARG A 108 -15.45 -16.82 -1.05
CA ARG A 108 -14.54 -17.04 -2.17
C ARG A 108 -14.77 -16.05 -3.30
N GLU A 109 -16.02 -15.84 -3.68
CA GLU A 109 -16.34 -15.00 -4.82
C GLU A 109 -15.99 -13.53 -4.51
N GLU A 110 -16.15 -13.11 -3.25
CA GLU A 110 -15.68 -11.82 -2.79
C GLU A 110 -14.15 -11.68 -2.88
N ARG A 111 -13.37 -12.65 -2.40
CA ARG A 111 -11.89 -12.61 -2.56
C ARG A 111 -11.49 -12.52 -4.04
N ARG A 112 -12.13 -13.32 -4.89
CA ARG A 112 -11.88 -13.32 -6.34
C ARG A 112 -12.20 -11.96 -6.96
N GLU A 113 -13.37 -11.42 -6.66
CA GLU A 113 -13.79 -10.12 -7.19
C GLU A 113 -12.85 -9.00 -6.75
N ARG A 114 -12.40 -9.00 -5.48
CA ARG A 114 -11.42 -8.02 -4.98
C ARG A 114 -10.08 -8.15 -5.69
N GLY A 115 -9.56 -9.37 -5.85
CA GLY A 115 -8.32 -9.63 -6.60
C GLY A 115 -8.41 -9.17 -8.05
N LEU A 116 -9.50 -9.51 -8.75
CA LEU A 116 -9.74 -9.09 -10.13
C LEU A 116 -9.98 -7.58 -10.25
N THR A 117 -10.51 -6.92 -9.22
CA THR A 117 -10.65 -5.46 -9.15
C THR A 117 -9.28 -4.78 -9.16
N VAL A 118 -8.35 -5.25 -8.33
CA VAL A 118 -6.96 -4.76 -8.31
C VAL A 118 -6.29 -5.00 -9.67
N LEU A 119 -6.44 -6.20 -10.22
CA LEU A 119 -5.86 -6.54 -11.53
C LEU A 119 -6.41 -5.65 -12.66
N THR A 120 -7.71 -5.36 -12.63
CA THR A 120 -8.35 -4.44 -13.58
C THR A 120 -7.74 -3.04 -13.48
N GLU A 121 -7.55 -2.53 -12.27
CA GLU A 121 -6.91 -1.23 -12.05
C GLU A 121 -5.47 -1.21 -12.59
N MET A 122 -4.69 -2.26 -12.31
CA MET A 122 -3.32 -2.39 -12.82
C MET A 122 -3.28 -2.35 -14.36
N HIS A 123 -4.12 -3.15 -15.03
CA HIS A 123 -4.22 -3.13 -16.49
C HIS A 123 -4.69 -1.77 -17.04
N THR A 124 -5.62 -1.11 -16.34
CA THR A 124 -6.12 0.23 -16.72
C THR A 124 -5.00 1.26 -16.67
N GLN A 125 -4.19 1.27 -15.61
CA GLN A 125 -3.06 2.19 -15.50
C GLN A 125 -1.95 1.87 -16.52
N MET A 126 -1.66 0.59 -16.77
CA MET A 126 -0.71 0.18 -17.79
C MET A 126 -1.18 0.57 -19.20
N SER A 127 -2.47 0.44 -19.51
CA SER A 127 -3.04 0.89 -20.78
C SER A 127 -2.90 2.41 -20.96
N LYS A 128 -3.17 3.20 -19.90
CA LYS A 128 -2.94 4.65 -19.91
C LYS A 128 -1.47 5.00 -20.14
N HIS A 129 -0.55 4.23 -19.54
CA HIS A 129 0.89 4.42 -19.74
C HIS A 129 1.28 4.15 -21.19
N TYR A 130 0.89 3.01 -21.78
CA TYR A 130 1.17 2.70 -23.17
C TYR A 130 0.60 3.72 -24.16
N LYS A 131 -0.62 4.22 -23.94
CA LYS A 131 -1.20 5.31 -24.74
C LYS A 131 -0.40 6.62 -24.65
N ARG A 132 0.34 6.86 -23.57
CA ARG A 132 1.25 8.01 -23.47
C ARG A 132 2.54 7.77 -24.25
N LEU A 133 3.07 6.54 -24.25
CA LEU A 133 4.27 6.19 -24.99
C LEU A 133 4.11 6.38 -26.51
N GLU A 134 2.90 6.20 -27.04
CA GLU A 134 2.57 6.47 -28.46
C GLU A 134 2.91 7.90 -28.91
N LYS A 135 2.95 8.85 -27.96
CA LYS A 135 3.24 10.27 -28.24
C LYS A 135 4.74 10.58 -28.29
N LEU A 136 5.59 9.62 -27.95
CA LEU A 136 7.03 9.77 -27.95
C LEU A 136 7.60 9.52 -29.35
N SER A 137 8.77 10.09 -29.61
CA SER A 137 9.54 9.82 -30.83
C SER A 137 10.20 8.44 -30.73
N LEU A 138 9.46 7.41 -31.11
CA LEU A 138 9.91 6.02 -31.11
C LEU A 138 10.48 5.61 -32.48
N SER A 139 11.51 4.78 -32.49
CA SER A 139 11.95 4.02 -33.66
C SER A 139 10.86 3.06 -34.14
N GLU A 140 10.97 2.54 -35.36
CA GLU A 140 9.97 1.60 -35.89
C GLU A 140 9.91 0.30 -35.06
N THR A 141 11.06 -0.20 -34.59
CA THR A 141 11.13 -1.37 -33.71
C THR A 141 10.39 -1.14 -32.40
N GLU A 142 10.65 -0.02 -31.72
CA GLU A 142 9.96 0.32 -30.46
C GLU A 142 8.45 0.49 -30.67
N ARG A 143 8.01 1.03 -31.82
CA ARG A 143 6.57 1.11 -32.16
C ARG A 143 5.94 -0.25 -32.38
N GLN A 144 6.67 -1.20 -32.97
CA GLN A 144 6.17 -2.56 -33.17
C GLN A 144 6.04 -3.29 -31.83
N GLU A 145 7.03 -3.15 -30.96
CA GLU A 145 7.00 -3.71 -29.59
C GLU A 145 5.85 -3.11 -28.78
N LEU A 146 5.67 -1.78 -28.80
CA LEU A 146 4.57 -1.12 -28.10
C LEU A 146 3.21 -1.62 -28.60
N ARG A 147 3.02 -1.74 -29.93
CA ARG A 147 1.78 -2.29 -30.51
C ARG A 147 1.52 -3.73 -30.07
N ALA A 148 2.56 -4.57 -30.01
CA ALA A 148 2.44 -5.94 -29.53
C ALA A 148 2.05 -5.99 -28.04
N GLN A 149 2.66 -5.16 -27.20
CA GLN A 149 2.32 -5.05 -25.77
C GLN A 149 0.89 -4.55 -25.54
N GLN A 150 0.45 -3.56 -26.33
CA GLN A 150 -0.92 -3.06 -26.28
C GLN A 150 -1.95 -4.11 -26.70
N SER A 151 -1.67 -4.85 -27.78
CA SER A 151 -2.54 -5.94 -28.24
C SER A 151 -2.63 -7.04 -27.18
N TRP A 152 -1.48 -7.45 -26.60
CA TRP A 152 -1.44 -8.42 -25.51
C TRP A 152 -2.27 -7.95 -24.31
N LEU A 153 -2.10 -6.70 -23.88
CA LEU A 153 -2.83 -6.11 -22.76
C LEU A 153 -4.33 -6.00 -23.03
N ALA A 154 -4.73 -5.61 -24.24
CA ALA A 154 -6.15 -5.53 -24.62
C ALA A 154 -6.83 -6.89 -24.43
N THR A 155 -6.19 -7.97 -24.88
CA THR A 155 -6.70 -9.33 -24.65
C THR A 155 -6.78 -9.67 -23.15
N ARG A 156 -5.79 -9.27 -22.34
CA ARG A 156 -5.84 -9.52 -20.88
C ARG A 156 -7.01 -8.78 -20.22
N VAL A 157 -7.26 -7.53 -20.64
CA VAL A 157 -8.38 -6.71 -20.12
C VAL A 157 -9.71 -7.36 -20.42
N GLU A 158 -9.91 -7.82 -21.66
CA GLU A 158 -11.15 -8.49 -22.07
C GLU A 158 -11.40 -9.78 -21.28
N GLU A 159 -10.36 -10.58 -21.06
CA GLU A 159 -10.49 -11.83 -20.32
C GLU A 159 -10.77 -11.61 -18.83
N VAL A 160 -10.14 -10.62 -18.19
CA VAL A 160 -10.47 -10.24 -16.81
C VAL A 160 -11.91 -9.74 -16.73
N ALA A 161 -12.34 -8.91 -17.69
CA ALA A 161 -13.72 -8.42 -17.75
C ALA A 161 -14.74 -9.57 -17.93
N ALA A 162 -14.37 -10.64 -18.65
CA ALA A 162 -15.23 -11.80 -18.86
C ALA A 162 -15.44 -12.66 -17.60
N VAL A 163 -14.50 -12.65 -16.66
CA VAL A 163 -14.58 -13.44 -15.42
C VAL A 163 -14.99 -12.61 -14.19
N ARG A 164 -14.97 -11.28 -14.29
CA ARG A 164 -15.48 -10.41 -13.22
C ARG A 164 -16.99 -10.41 -13.17
N SER A 165 -17.50 -10.46 -11.94
CA SER A 165 -18.92 -10.32 -11.65
C SER A 165 -19.32 -8.84 -11.47
N GLY A 166 -18.39 -8.03 -10.97
CA GLY A 166 -18.58 -6.61 -10.67
C GLY A 166 -17.94 -5.66 -11.69
N LYS A 167 -18.36 -4.40 -11.63
CA LYS A 167 -17.78 -3.28 -12.39
C LYS A 167 -17.18 -2.19 -11.51
N ALA A 168 -17.11 -2.43 -10.19
CA ALA A 168 -16.56 -1.48 -9.26
C ALA A 168 -15.08 -1.21 -9.59
N ALA A 169 -14.70 0.06 -9.58
CA ALA A 169 -13.31 0.49 -9.64
C ALA A 169 -12.66 0.33 -8.26
N LEU A 170 -11.33 0.20 -8.25
CA LEU A 170 -10.58 0.18 -7.00
C LEU A 170 -10.70 1.54 -6.31
N ASN A 171 -11.29 1.58 -5.11
CA ASN A 171 -11.39 2.79 -4.31
C ASN A 171 -10.56 2.64 -3.02
N LEU A 172 -9.41 3.30 -2.98
CA LEU A 172 -8.53 3.25 -1.81
C LEU A 172 -9.15 3.93 -0.59
N THR A 173 -9.77 5.10 -0.78
CA THR A 173 -10.19 5.97 0.33
C THR A 173 -11.45 5.47 1.01
N ASP A 174 -12.45 5.04 0.24
CA ASP A 174 -13.77 4.71 0.78
C ASP A 174 -13.95 3.21 1.03
N THR A 175 -13.05 2.37 0.50
CA THR A 175 -13.20 0.91 0.55
C THR A 175 -11.96 0.21 1.10
N VAL A 176 -10.84 0.22 0.36
CA VAL A 176 -9.67 -0.61 0.69
C VAL A 176 -9.06 -0.24 2.05
N ILE A 177 -8.77 1.05 2.28
CA ILE A 177 -8.14 1.50 3.51
C ILE A 177 -9.08 1.33 4.71
N PRO A 178 -10.35 1.80 4.69
CA PRO A 178 -11.27 1.60 5.81
C PRO A 178 -11.48 0.14 6.18
N GLU A 179 -11.75 -0.73 5.22
CA GLU A 179 -12.03 -2.15 5.49
C GLU A 179 -10.80 -2.91 6.00
N ALA A 180 -9.61 -2.62 5.46
CA ALA A 180 -8.38 -3.23 5.98
C ALA A 180 -8.10 -2.78 7.43
N LEU A 181 -8.35 -1.50 7.74
CA LEU A 181 -8.25 -1.00 9.11
C LEU A 181 -9.29 -1.65 10.03
N ASP A 182 -10.52 -1.82 9.56
CA ASP A 182 -11.61 -2.48 10.30
C ASP A 182 -11.29 -3.96 10.59
N HIS A 183 -10.62 -4.63 9.66
CA HIS A 183 -10.19 -6.02 9.84
C HIS A 183 -9.07 -6.17 10.88
N VAL A 184 -8.08 -5.26 10.88
CA VAL A 184 -6.84 -5.45 11.66
C VAL A 184 -6.89 -4.78 13.03
N PHE A 185 -7.61 -3.66 13.17
CA PHE A 185 -7.65 -2.91 14.41
C PHE A 185 -8.99 -3.09 15.12
N PRO A 186 -9.01 -3.75 16.30
CA PRO A 186 -10.28 -4.04 16.99
C PRO A 186 -10.92 -2.77 17.59
N ASP A 187 -10.12 -1.80 18.00
CA ASP A 187 -10.59 -0.60 18.66
C ASP A 187 -10.88 0.55 17.68
N ALA A 188 -11.97 1.28 17.91
CA ALA A 188 -12.39 2.39 17.05
C ALA A 188 -11.37 3.53 16.97
N ALA A 189 -10.63 3.78 18.06
CA ALA A 189 -9.65 4.86 18.13
C ALA A 189 -8.47 4.63 17.17
N ARG A 190 -7.92 3.42 17.11
CA ARG A 190 -6.85 3.08 16.16
C ARG A 190 -7.34 3.05 14.71
N ARG A 191 -8.59 2.63 14.49
CA ARG A 191 -9.23 2.69 13.17
C ARG A 191 -9.34 4.12 12.65
N GLU A 192 -9.77 5.05 13.50
CA GLU A 192 -9.86 6.47 13.14
C GLU A 192 -8.48 7.12 13.00
N SER A 193 -7.54 6.77 13.87
CA SER A 193 -6.14 7.19 13.74
C SER A 193 -5.54 6.73 12.41
N GLY A 194 -5.79 5.50 11.98
CA GLY A 194 -5.37 4.99 10.67
C GLY A 194 -5.95 5.78 9.50
N ARG A 195 -7.23 6.16 9.56
CA ARG A 195 -7.90 7.00 8.54
C ARG A 195 -7.30 8.41 8.51
N THR A 196 -7.05 8.99 9.67
CA THR A 196 -6.37 10.30 9.79
C THR A 196 -4.97 10.24 9.17
N LEU A 197 -4.19 9.19 9.46
CA LEU A 197 -2.87 9.00 8.89
C LEU A 197 -2.91 8.84 7.37
N TRP A 198 -3.89 8.12 6.82
CA TRP A 198 -4.10 8.02 5.37
C TRP A 198 -4.31 9.39 4.72
N THR A 199 -5.13 10.24 5.33
CA THR A 199 -5.41 11.60 4.85
C THR A 199 -4.16 12.48 4.91
N LEU A 200 -3.41 12.44 6.02
CA LEU A 200 -2.14 13.16 6.17
C LEU A 200 -1.11 12.74 5.12
N MET A 201 -0.89 11.43 4.98
CA MET A 201 0.06 10.87 4.01
C MET A 201 -0.33 11.18 2.56
N SER A 202 -1.63 11.25 2.26
CA SER A 202 -2.11 11.66 0.94
C SER A 202 -1.90 13.16 0.67
N GLY A 203 -2.01 14.00 1.70
CA GLY A 203 -1.62 15.41 1.61
C GLY A 203 -0.14 15.57 1.27
N ASP A 204 0.73 14.84 1.98
CA ASP A 204 2.18 14.85 1.75
C ASP A 204 2.56 14.33 0.35
N ALA A 205 1.93 13.24 -0.11
CA ALA A 205 2.17 12.70 -1.44
C ALA A 205 1.80 13.66 -2.59
N HIS A 206 0.86 14.57 -2.35
CA HIS A 206 0.47 15.62 -3.30
C HIS A 206 1.12 16.98 -3.00
N VAL A 207 2.09 17.04 -2.09
CA VAL A 207 2.79 18.27 -1.68
C VAL A 207 1.81 19.36 -1.19
N LEU A 208 0.72 18.94 -0.55
CA LEU A 208 -0.28 19.85 0.00
C LEU A 208 0.18 20.33 1.38
N GLY A 209 0.62 21.59 1.46
CA GLY A 209 1.25 22.15 2.66
C GLY A 209 0.42 22.07 3.96
N TRP A 210 -0.90 21.87 3.87
CA TRP A 210 -1.76 21.71 5.05
C TRP A 210 -1.35 20.49 5.89
N SER A 211 -0.95 19.37 5.28
CA SER A 211 -0.61 18.16 6.04
C SER A 211 0.65 18.39 6.87
N THR A 212 1.65 19.01 6.26
CA THR A 212 2.88 19.44 6.94
C THR A 212 2.59 20.48 8.04
N ALA A 213 1.68 21.43 7.79
CA ALA A 213 1.31 22.45 8.78
C ALA A 213 0.69 21.85 10.06
N THR A 214 -0.06 20.74 9.97
CA THR A 214 -0.62 20.06 11.16
C THR A 214 0.44 19.49 12.11
N ARG A 215 1.67 19.32 11.63
CA ARG A 215 2.82 18.80 12.39
C ARG A 215 3.89 19.86 12.64
N GLY A 216 3.67 21.08 12.15
CA GLY A 216 4.57 22.21 12.30
C GLY A 216 4.42 22.90 13.65
N GLN A 217 5.48 23.55 14.09
CA GLN A 217 5.44 24.53 15.17
C GLN A 217 5.27 25.91 14.56
N MET A 218 4.10 26.51 14.76
CA MET A 218 3.80 27.86 14.29
C MET A 218 4.00 28.85 15.45
N GLY A 219 4.71 29.93 15.18
CA GLY A 219 4.83 31.08 16.06
C GLY A 219 3.53 31.87 16.13
N LEU A 220 3.51 32.86 17.02
CA LEU A 220 2.39 33.78 17.13
C LEU A 220 2.24 34.59 15.84
N THR A 221 1.01 34.75 15.37
CA THR A 221 0.72 35.63 14.26
C THR A 221 1.03 37.07 14.65
N ASN A 222 1.92 37.71 13.88
CA ASN A 222 2.12 39.14 13.98
C ASN A 222 0.87 39.84 13.48
N ARG A 223 0.08 40.41 14.41
CA ARG A 223 -1.21 41.05 14.11
C ARG A 223 -1.11 42.24 13.14
N ALA A 224 0.06 42.88 13.03
CA ALA A 224 0.26 44.00 12.12
C ALA A 224 0.52 43.56 10.66
N SER A 225 1.11 42.38 10.45
CA SER A 225 1.40 41.85 9.10
C SER A 225 0.50 40.70 8.67
N GLY A 226 -0.20 40.06 9.61
CA GLY A 226 -0.94 38.82 9.39
C GLY A 226 -0.04 37.59 9.20
N LEU A 227 1.29 37.73 9.30
CA LEU A 227 2.25 36.66 9.07
C LEU A 227 2.64 35.97 10.38
N ALA A 228 2.89 34.66 10.31
CA ALA A 228 3.49 33.88 11.38
C ALA A 228 4.70 33.14 10.82
N GLU A 229 5.81 33.17 11.55
CA GLU A 229 6.93 32.28 11.28
C GLU A 229 6.64 30.90 11.86
N GLY A 230 7.02 29.85 11.15
CA GLY A 230 6.85 28.48 11.61
C GLY A 230 7.99 27.59 11.14
N SER A 231 8.17 26.47 11.84
CA SER A 231 9.13 25.46 11.44
C SER A 231 8.49 24.09 11.41
N VAL A 232 8.93 23.28 10.45
CA VAL A 232 8.53 21.88 10.31
C VAL A 232 9.81 21.08 10.24
N ARG A 233 9.91 20.07 11.12
CA ARG A 233 11.08 19.19 11.22
C ARG A 233 10.62 17.75 11.14
N GLY A 234 11.50 16.86 10.70
CA GLY A 234 11.25 15.44 10.84
C GLY A 234 11.26 15.02 12.32
N SER A 235 10.42 14.06 12.66
CA SER A 235 10.13 13.66 14.04
C SER A 235 9.91 12.15 14.09
N PHE A 236 10.66 11.46 14.96
CA PHE A 236 10.45 10.03 15.18
C PHE A 236 9.03 9.73 15.65
N ALA A 237 8.47 10.57 16.51
CA ALA A 237 7.14 10.39 17.05
C ALA A 237 6.06 10.44 15.96
N ASP A 238 6.19 11.40 15.04
CA ASP A 238 5.21 11.61 13.98
C ASP A 238 5.29 10.51 12.92
N ILE A 239 6.48 9.98 12.67
CA ILE A 239 6.66 8.97 11.61
C ILE A 239 6.49 7.53 12.14
N ALA A 240 6.78 7.28 13.40
CA ALA A 240 6.58 5.95 13.99
C ALA A 240 5.11 5.50 13.92
N GLN A 241 4.15 6.41 14.02
CA GLN A 241 2.73 6.06 13.92
C GLN A 241 2.33 5.48 12.55
N PRO A 242 2.53 6.18 11.41
CA PRO A 242 2.23 5.61 10.10
C PRO A 242 3.08 4.39 9.77
N PHE A 243 4.34 4.34 10.24
CA PHE A 243 5.18 3.15 10.10
C PHE A 243 4.56 1.94 10.79
N MET A 244 4.17 2.08 12.07
CA MET A 244 3.59 0.98 12.84
C MET A 244 2.21 0.58 12.33
N ALA A 245 1.41 1.53 11.84
CA ALA A 245 0.12 1.23 11.21
C ALA A 245 0.31 0.36 9.95
N ALA A 246 1.19 0.78 9.04
CA ALA A 246 1.52 0.02 7.83
C ALA A 246 2.13 -1.34 8.15
N HIS A 247 3.06 -1.41 9.12
CA HIS A 247 3.66 -2.67 9.55
C HIS A 247 2.62 -3.67 10.08
N ARG A 248 1.68 -3.21 10.92
CA ARG A 248 0.62 -4.08 11.47
C ARG A 248 -0.31 -4.62 10.38
N LEU A 249 -0.70 -3.76 9.43
CA LEU A 249 -1.45 -4.21 8.25
C LEU A 249 -0.64 -5.22 7.43
N LEU A 250 0.66 -4.96 7.20
CA LEU A 250 1.51 -5.86 6.43
C LEU A 250 1.65 -7.22 7.10
N ARG A 251 1.84 -7.24 8.43
CA ARG A 251 1.87 -8.47 9.21
C ARG A 251 0.57 -9.26 9.12
N ALA A 252 -0.57 -8.57 9.23
CA ALA A 252 -1.88 -9.20 9.08
C ALA A 252 -2.07 -9.74 7.65
N GLY A 253 -1.64 -9.01 6.63
CA GLY A 253 -1.68 -9.41 5.23
C GLY A 253 -0.87 -10.67 4.95
N TRP A 254 0.38 -10.75 5.43
CA TRP A 254 1.18 -11.99 5.33
C TRP A 254 0.54 -13.14 6.10
N SER A 255 0.03 -12.90 7.30
CA SER A 255 -0.66 -13.94 8.08
C SER A 255 -1.93 -14.45 7.38
N LEU A 256 -2.66 -13.57 6.69
CA LEU A 256 -3.79 -13.94 5.85
C LEU A 256 -3.33 -14.74 4.63
N PHE A 257 -2.24 -14.31 3.98
CA PHE A 257 -1.69 -14.99 2.82
C PHE A 257 -1.33 -16.43 3.17
N ASP A 258 -0.59 -16.64 4.27
CA ASP A 258 -0.23 -17.97 4.78
C ASP A 258 -1.49 -18.83 5.00
N ARG A 259 -2.48 -18.32 5.74
CA ARG A 259 -3.75 -19.06 6.00
C ARG A 259 -4.54 -19.41 4.73
N ARG A 260 -4.41 -18.62 3.66
CA ARG A 260 -5.16 -18.84 2.41
C ARG A 260 -4.41 -19.76 1.45
N CYS A 261 -3.08 -19.74 1.51
CA CYS A 261 -2.19 -20.52 0.65
C CYS A 261 -1.86 -21.89 1.24
N ASP A 262 -1.98 -22.06 2.55
CA ASP A 262 -1.78 -23.34 3.24
C ASP A 262 -3.08 -24.16 3.30
N HIS A 263 -2.96 -25.43 3.70
CA HIS A 263 -4.12 -26.27 3.98
C HIS A 263 -4.89 -25.75 5.21
N PRO A 264 -6.24 -25.77 5.20
CA PRO A 264 -7.04 -25.40 6.37
C PRO A 264 -6.78 -26.29 7.58
#